data_AF-A0A9N9TZR2-F1
#
_entry.id   AF-A0A9N9TZR2-F1
#
_cell.length_a   1.000
_cell.length_b   1.000
_cell.length_c   1.000
_cell.angle_alpha   90.00
_cell.angle_beta   90.00
_cell.angle_gamma   90.00
#
_symmetry.space_group_name_H-M   'P 1'
#
loop_
_entity.id
_entity.type
_entity.pdbx_description
1 polymer ?
#
loop_
_entity_poly.entity_id
_entity_poly.type
_entity_poly.pdbx_seq_one_letter_code
_entity_poly.pdbx_strand_id
1 'polypeptide(L)'
;MSCSPENEKLNWTMWSETFRNSIDDEAQFTDDHEDNFCRIIPIISQHIHLVTREYAARSYPLSDIEVHLHDIWYACIQAGRHIWGSTAEPNTLVVALASLKVTGPLLRPSQRLPDSGDAKESVTFSDNREFWSDLPLFAGSLVDEFTHRFHQPDYGAGYCFNLATFVGRLLSVGIFDGPAICVLSLFRETLEVSHPLSETDEDAEQIEASAAKRIPTFEDRLYTLGETIRLARTSLVILVSNRATTDKIDYTDFPQLSSLGELALKAGIDPSSTLGYSRERWNFWIQRLEELQKSEIENIQIQARGCLGEMREPAEDTALLL
;
A
#
# COMPACT_ATOMS: atom_id res chain seq x y z
N MET A 1 11.46 -19.81 38.85
CA MET A 1 11.97 -18.46 38.53
C MET A 1 10.89 -17.76 37.75
N SER A 2 10.09 -16.92 38.42
CA SER A 2 9.05 -16.12 37.79
C SER A 2 9.70 -14.89 37.17
N CYS A 3 9.75 -14.81 35.84
CA CYS A 3 10.03 -13.54 35.17
C CYS A 3 8.89 -12.57 35.50
N SER A 4 9.25 -11.38 35.97
CA SER A 4 8.31 -10.27 36.17
C SER A 4 7.78 -9.83 34.79
N PRO A 5 6.47 -9.54 34.64
CA PRO A 5 5.89 -9.01 33.40
C PRO A 5 6.58 -7.73 32.88
N GLU A 6 7.21 -6.96 33.77
CA GLU A 6 7.95 -5.75 33.40
C GLU A 6 9.27 -6.06 32.66
N ASN A 7 9.92 -7.19 32.96
CA ASN A 7 11.14 -7.60 32.25
C ASN A 7 10.84 -8.18 30.86
N GLU A 8 9.64 -8.72 30.63
CA GLU A 8 9.22 -9.21 29.32
C GLU A 8 8.84 -8.05 28.38
N LYS A 9 8.15 -7.01 28.89
CA LYS A 9 7.84 -5.81 28.08
C LYS A 9 9.09 -5.05 27.60
N LEU A 10 10.11 -4.92 28.45
CA LEU A 10 11.38 -4.27 28.09
C LEU A 10 12.13 -5.04 26.98
N ASN A 11 11.92 -6.36 26.89
CA ASN A 11 12.52 -7.22 25.88
C ASN A 11 11.87 -7.00 24.50
N TRP A 12 10.54 -6.81 24.43
CA TRP A 12 9.82 -6.66 23.16
C TRP A 12 10.09 -5.33 22.46
N THR A 13 10.17 -4.22 23.18
CA THR A 13 10.49 -2.91 22.59
C THR A 13 11.91 -2.92 22.00
N MET A 14 12.88 -3.42 22.76
CA MET A 14 14.26 -3.55 22.30
C MET A 14 14.39 -4.52 21.11
N TRP A 15 13.61 -5.61 21.10
CA TRP A 15 13.56 -6.52 19.96
C TRP A 15 12.97 -5.84 18.71
N SER A 16 11.86 -5.11 18.85
CA SER A 16 11.20 -4.39 17.75
C SER A 16 12.13 -3.33 17.15
N GLU A 17 12.81 -2.55 18.00
CA GLU A 17 13.83 -1.58 17.57
C GLU A 17 14.98 -2.28 16.83
N THR A 18 15.52 -3.37 17.38
CA THR A 18 16.60 -4.14 16.75
C THR A 18 16.18 -4.70 15.39
N PHE A 19 14.96 -5.22 15.30
CA PHE A 19 14.40 -5.74 14.06
C PHE A 19 14.26 -4.63 13.01
N ARG A 20 13.63 -3.50 13.35
CA ARG A 20 13.45 -2.37 12.42
C ARG A 20 14.79 -1.80 11.96
N ASN A 21 15.75 -1.63 12.87
CA ASN A 21 17.10 -1.19 12.51
C ASN A 21 17.75 -2.16 11.52
N SER A 22 17.61 -3.47 11.71
CA SER A 22 18.11 -4.47 10.76
C SER A 22 17.42 -4.41 9.39
N ILE A 23 16.14 -4.03 9.34
CA ILE A 23 15.43 -3.81 8.07
C ILE A 23 15.97 -2.55 7.39
N ASP A 24 16.18 -1.48 8.16
CA ASP A 24 16.66 -0.20 7.65
C ASP A 24 18.11 -0.31 7.11
N ASP A 25 18.97 -1.06 7.79
CA ASP A 25 20.33 -1.37 7.36
C ASP A 25 20.32 -2.15 6.02
N GLU A 26 19.44 -3.13 5.87
CA GLU A 26 19.30 -3.92 4.63
C GLU A 26 18.67 -3.10 3.49
N ALA A 27 17.73 -2.21 3.82
CA ALA A 27 17.11 -1.28 2.87
C ALA A 27 18.15 -0.30 2.31
N GLN A 28 19.00 0.27 3.17
CA GLN A 28 20.11 1.13 2.76
C GLN A 28 21.11 0.37 1.88
N PHE A 29 21.45 -0.87 2.24
CA PHE A 29 22.32 -1.71 1.43
C PHE A 29 21.74 -2.01 0.03
N THR A 30 20.42 -2.16 -0.07
CA THR A 30 19.73 -2.36 -1.35
C THR A 30 19.84 -1.11 -2.24
N ASP A 31 19.78 0.09 -1.65
CA ASP A 31 19.88 1.35 -2.40
C ASP A 31 21.27 1.59 -3.00
N ASP A 32 22.32 1.09 -2.34
CA ASP A 32 23.72 1.33 -2.72
C ASP A 32 24.24 0.33 -3.78
N HIS A 33 23.47 -0.70 -4.12
CA HIS A 33 23.93 -1.80 -4.99
C HIS A 33 22.88 -2.26 -6.01
N GLU A 34 23.11 -1.94 -7.29
CA GLU A 34 22.23 -2.29 -8.44
C GLU A 34 22.01 -3.80 -8.66
N ASP A 35 22.90 -4.66 -8.15
CA ASP A 35 22.90 -6.11 -8.40
C ASP A 35 22.49 -6.98 -7.19
N ASN A 36 22.07 -6.40 -6.06
CA ASN A 36 21.88 -7.17 -4.83
C ASN A 36 20.45 -7.70 -4.61
N PHE A 37 20.40 -8.98 -4.23
CA PHE A 37 19.20 -9.70 -3.80
C PHE A 37 18.70 -9.10 -2.49
N CYS A 38 17.48 -8.56 -2.46
CA CYS A 38 16.93 -7.92 -1.27
C CYS A 38 16.65 -8.98 -0.19
N ARG A 39 17.38 -8.97 0.94
CA ARG A 39 17.17 -9.98 2.00
C ARG A 39 15.97 -9.69 2.88
N ILE A 40 15.31 -8.54 2.67
CA ILE A 40 14.11 -8.16 3.41
C ILE A 40 13.01 -9.22 3.22
N ILE A 41 12.81 -9.75 2.00
CA ILE A 41 11.77 -10.76 1.73
C ILE A 41 11.99 -12.07 2.53
N PRO A 42 13.18 -12.68 2.51
CA PRO A 42 13.49 -13.81 3.41
C PRO A 42 13.27 -13.51 4.89
N ILE A 43 13.67 -12.32 5.37
CA ILE A 43 13.49 -11.90 6.77
C ILE A 43 11.99 -11.82 7.12
N ILE A 44 11.18 -11.19 6.26
CA ILE A 44 9.72 -11.13 6.40
C ILE A 44 9.12 -12.54 6.47
N SER A 45 9.51 -13.41 5.54
CA SER A 45 8.97 -14.77 5.45
C SER A 45 9.27 -15.59 6.72
N GLN A 46 10.48 -15.46 7.25
CA GLN A 46 10.86 -16.09 8.51
C GLN A 46 10.01 -15.57 9.69
N HIS A 47 9.80 -14.25 9.76
CA HIS A 47 9.01 -13.64 10.84
C HIS A 47 7.53 -14.01 10.77
N ILE A 48 6.93 -14.01 9.58
CA ILE A 48 5.57 -14.49 9.35
C ILE A 48 5.43 -15.94 9.87
N HIS A 49 6.38 -16.82 9.53
CA HIS A 49 6.35 -18.21 10.00
C HIS A 49 6.44 -18.31 11.53
N LEU A 50 7.33 -17.54 12.16
CA LEU A 50 7.48 -17.51 13.61
C LEU A 50 6.20 -17.03 14.29
N VAL A 51 5.65 -15.88 13.90
CA VAL A 51 4.44 -15.33 14.50
C VAL A 51 3.24 -16.25 14.28
N THR A 52 3.12 -16.85 13.08
CA THR A 52 2.09 -17.86 12.80
C THR A 52 2.15 -19.02 13.77
N ARG A 53 3.36 -19.55 13.99
CA ARG A 53 3.58 -20.68 14.90
C ARG A 53 3.29 -20.29 16.34
N GLU A 54 3.77 -19.14 16.79
CA GLU A 54 3.55 -18.68 18.17
C GLU A 54 2.06 -18.42 18.44
N TYR A 55 1.33 -17.80 17.50
CA TYR A 55 -0.11 -17.60 17.61
C TYR A 55 -0.88 -18.94 17.68
N ALA A 56 -0.55 -19.90 16.81
CA ALA A 56 -1.26 -21.18 16.75
C ALA A 56 -0.93 -22.11 17.92
N ALA A 57 0.28 -22.02 18.47
CA ALA A 57 0.77 -22.93 19.51
C ALA A 57 0.60 -22.38 20.93
N ARG A 58 0.55 -21.06 21.12
CA ARG A 58 0.58 -20.43 22.44
C ARG A 58 -0.54 -19.43 22.61
N SER A 59 -0.96 -19.27 23.85
CA SER A 59 -1.93 -18.26 24.25
C SER A 59 -1.23 -16.97 24.70
N TYR A 60 -0.32 -16.41 23.89
CA TYR A 60 0.27 -15.11 24.21
C TYR A 60 -0.77 -14.00 24.21
N PRO A 61 -0.61 -12.93 25.02
CA PRO A 61 -1.43 -11.73 24.91
C PRO A 61 -1.47 -11.24 23.44
N LEU A 62 -2.65 -10.85 22.95
CA LEU A 62 -2.76 -10.37 21.57
C LEU A 62 -1.90 -9.13 21.33
N SER A 63 -1.77 -8.25 22.32
CA SER A 63 -0.90 -7.07 22.27
C SER A 63 0.54 -7.41 21.88
N ASP A 64 1.06 -8.56 22.31
CA ASP A 64 2.43 -8.96 22.01
C ASP A 64 2.55 -9.44 20.56
N ILE A 65 1.52 -10.11 20.04
CA ILE A 65 1.44 -10.48 18.62
C ILE A 65 1.26 -9.25 17.73
N GLU A 66 0.51 -8.24 18.19
CA GLU A 66 0.31 -6.98 17.45
C GLU A 66 1.62 -6.22 17.23
N VAL A 67 2.52 -6.20 18.23
CA VAL A 67 3.86 -5.62 18.07
C VAL A 67 4.60 -6.29 16.91
N HIS A 68 4.60 -7.63 16.88
CA HIS A 68 5.24 -8.36 15.79
C HIS A 68 4.56 -8.15 14.43
N LEU A 69 3.22 -7.98 14.40
CA LEU A 69 2.50 -7.67 13.19
C LEU A 69 2.90 -6.30 12.63
N HIS A 70 2.95 -5.27 13.49
CA HIS A 70 3.44 -3.95 13.08
C HIS A 70 4.86 -4.01 12.53
N ASP A 71 5.74 -4.82 13.11
CA ASP A 71 7.11 -4.99 12.62
C ASP A 71 7.14 -5.71 11.26
N ILE A 72 6.32 -6.74 11.06
CA ILE A 72 6.16 -7.40 9.75
C ILE A 72 5.64 -6.40 8.71
N TRP A 73 4.63 -5.60 9.05
CA TRP A 73 4.06 -4.60 8.14
C TRP A 73 5.04 -3.49 7.80
N TYR A 74 5.80 -3.02 8.79
CA TYR A 74 6.92 -2.11 8.57
C TYR A 74 7.91 -2.69 7.55
N ALA A 75 8.35 -3.94 7.75
CA ALA A 75 9.26 -4.60 6.83
C ALA A 75 8.68 -4.78 5.42
N CYS A 76 7.39 -5.14 5.30
CA CYS A 76 6.70 -5.23 4.01
C CYS A 76 6.66 -3.87 3.28
N ILE A 77 6.42 -2.78 4.01
CA ILE A 77 6.39 -1.43 3.45
C ILE A 77 7.80 -1.01 3.00
N GLN A 78 8.84 -1.27 3.81
CA GLN A 78 10.22 -1.01 3.41
C GLN A 78 10.64 -1.85 2.19
N ALA A 79 10.25 -3.13 2.13
CA ALA A 79 10.47 -3.95 0.94
C ALA A 79 9.78 -3.35 -0.29
N GLY A 80 8.51 -2.94 -0.17
CA GLY A 80 7.78 -2.28 -1.26
C GLY A 80 8.42 -0.96 -1.71
N ARG A 81 9.08 -0.24 -0.80
CA ARG A 81 9.76 1.02 -1.07
C ARG A 81 11.11 0.83 -1.76
N HIS A 82 11.92 -0.11 -1.28
CA HIS A 82 13.33 -0.24 -1.68
C HIS A 82 13.56 -1.25 -2.82
N ILE A 83 12.70 -2.26 -2.98
CA ILE A 83 12.81 -3.19 -4.10
C ILE A 83 12.29 -2.51 -5.36
N TRP A 84 13.06 -2.58 -6.45
CA TRP A 84 12.69 -1.97 -7.73
C TRP A 84 11.34 -2.46 -8.23
N GLY A 85 10.41 -1.52 -8.37
CA GLY A 85 9.02 -1.74 -8.79
C GLY A 85 8.88 -2.32 -10.20
N SER A 86 9.91 -2.22 -11.03
CA SER A 86 9.93 -2.76 -12.40
C SER A 86 10.35 -4.23 -12.47
N THR A 87 10.87 -4.82 -11.39
CA THR A 87 11.35 -6.22 -11.40
C THR A 87 10.23 -7.19 -10.99
N ALA A 88 10.49 -8.50 -11.13
CA ALA A 88 9.58 -9.54 -10.65
C ALA A 88 9.66 -9.75 -9.12
N GLU A 89 10.70 -9.25 -8.45
CA GLU A 89 10.99 -9.56 -7.05
C GLU A 89 9.88 -9.16 -6.08
N PRO A 90 9.21 -7.99 -6.21
CA PRO A 90 8.06 -7.65 -5.36
C PRO A 90 6.90 -8.64 -5.45
N ASN A 91 6.78 -9.40 -6.56
CA ASN A 91 5.71 -10.40 -6.70
C ASN A 91 5.86 -11.52 -5.67
N THR A 92 7.07 -11.84 -5.22
CA THR A 92 7.31 -12.87 -4.20
C THR A 92 6.61 -12.49 -2.90
N LEU A 93 6.74 -11.23 -2.49
CA LEU A 93 6.08 -10.71 -1.29
C LEU A 93 4.56 -10.64 -1.47
N VAL A 94 4.09 -10.14 -2.61
CA VAL A 94 2.65 -10.05 -2.92
C VAL A 94 1.99 -11.43 -2.89
N VAL A 95 2.62 -12.44 -3.49
CA VAL A 95 2.13 -13.82 -3.49
C VAL A 95 2.13 -14.40 -2.08
N ALA A 96 3.16 -14.12 -1.26
CA ALA A 96 3.20 -14.56 0.13
C ALA A 96 2.03 -13.98 0.94
N LEU A 97 1.76 -12.67 0.82
CA LEU A 97 0.63 -12.00 1.49
C LEU A 97 -0.73 -12.53 1.01
N ALA A 98 -0.89 -12.74 -0.30
CA ALA A 98 -2.11 -13.34 -0.84
C ALA A 98 -2.31 -14.77 -0.32
N SER A 99 -1.23 -15.55 -0.21
CA SER A 99 -1.28 -16.93 0.32
C SER A 99 -1.68 -16.97 1.79
N LEU A 100 -1.22 -16.00 2.61
CA LEU A 100 -1.69 -15.86 3.98
C LEU A 100 -3.20 -15.63 4.02
N LYS A 101 -3.70 -14.72 3.19
CA LYS A 101 -5.14 -14.42 3.11
C LYS A 101 -5.99 -15.64 2.77
N VAL A 102 -5.52 -16.46 1.83
CA VAL A 102 -6.18 -17.70 1.41
C VAL A 102 -6.14 -18.80 2.48
N THR A 103 -5.19 -18.75 3.42
CA THR A 103 -5.10 -19.72 4.51
C THR A 103 -6.34 -19.68 5.43
N GLY A 104 -7.05 -18.55 5.44
CA GLY A 104 -8.25 -18.36 6.25
C GLY A 104 -7.94 -18.09 7.73
N PRO A 105 -8.98 -17.98 8.58
CA PRO A 105 -8.82 -17.59 9.97
C PRO A 105 -7.99 -18.62 10.74
N LEU A 106 -6.88 -18.17 11.34
CA LEU A 106 -6.06 -19.04 12.18
C LEU A 106 -6.67 -19.15 13.58
N LEU A 107 -6.68 -20.37 14.13
CA LEU A 107 -7.20 -20.63 15.46
C LEU A 107 -6.05 -20.74 16.48
N ARG A 108 -6.25 -20.20 17.68
CA ARG A 108 -5.31 -20.25 18.81
C ARG A 108 -5.88 -21.02 20.01
N PRO A 109 -5.07 -21.54 20.94
CA PRO A 109 -5.58 -22.20 22.14
C PRO A 109 -6.35 -21.21 23.02
N SER A 110 -7.56 -21.61 23.44
CA SER A 110 -8.45 -20.73 24.21
C SER A 110 -7.94 -20.49 25.62
N GLN A 111 -7.87 -19.21 26.02
CA GLN A 111 -7.54 -18.85 27.40
C GLN A 111 -8.72 -18.98 28.37
N ARG A 112 -9.95 -19.08 27.84
CA ARG A 112 -11.19 -18.97 28.64
C ARG A 112 -11.62 -20.26 29.30
N LEU A 113 -11.12 -21.40 28.86
CA LEU A 113 -11.53 -22.72 29.33
C LEU A 113 -10.31 -23.60 29.66
N PRO A 114 -9.72 -23.43 30.86
CA PRO A 114 -8.55 -24.20 31.27
C PRO A 114 -8.79 -25.72 31.36
N ASP A 115 -10.05 -26.17 31.47
CA ASP A 115 -10.41 -27.59 31.62
C ASP A 115 -10.82 -28.29 30.30
N SER A 116 -11.00 -27.55 29.20
CA SER A 116 -11.28 -28.14 27.88
C SER A 116 -9.98 -28.26 27.10
N GLY A 117 -9.18 -29.27 27.41
CA GLY A 117 -7.98 -29.61 26.65
C GLY A 117 -8.31 -29.63 25.15
N ASP A 118 -7.60 -28.79 24.39
CA ASP A 118 -7.71 -28.56 22.94
C ASP A 118 -8.80 -27.62 22.40
N ALA A 119 -9.53 -26.87 23.23
CA ALA A 119 -10.43 -25.83 22.71
C ALA A 119 -9.63 -24.73 21.98
N LYS A 120 -9.92 -24.54 20.69
CA LYS A 120 -9.35 -23.47 19.88
C LYS A 120 -10.37 -22.36 19.63
N GLU A 121 -9.91 -21.12 19.60
CA GLU A 121 -10.71 -19.93 19.35
C GLU A 121 -10.15 -19.12 18.18
N SER A 122 -11.05 -18.47 17.42
CA SER A 122 -10.70 -17.35 16.55
C SER A 122 -10.85 -16.08 17.38
N VAL A 123 -9.86 -15.18 17.29
CA VAL A 123 -9.91 -13.89 17.98
C VAL A 123 -9.52 -12.79 17.01
N THR A 124 -10.20 -11.65 17.13
CA THR A 124 -9.90 -10.45 16.36
C THR A 124 -8.86 -9.58 17.05
N PHE A 125 -8.06 -8.89 16.25
CA PHE A 125 -7.11 -7.88 16.72
C PHE A 125 -7.81 -6.56 17.04
N SER A 126 -7.05 -5.56 17.47
CA SER A 126 -7.54 -4.22 17.86
C SER A 126 -8.28 -3.48 16.73
N ASP A 127 -8.03 -3.83 15.48
CA ASP A 127 -8.76 -3.35 14.29
C ASP A 127 -9.99 -4.20 13.92
N ASN A 128 -10.41 -5.12 14.80
CA ASN A 128 -11.51 -6.06 14.63
C ASN A 128 -11.33 -7.07 13.48
N ARG A 129 -10.08 -7.39 13.13
CA ARG A 129 -9.76 -8.31 12.02
C ARG A 129 -9.22 -9.64 12.48
N GLU A 130 -9.47 -10.68 11.70
CA GLU A 130 -9.00 -12.03 11.99
C GLU A 130 -7.58 -12.27 11.46
N PHE A 131 -6.85 -13.18 12.13
CA PHE A 131 -5.46 -13.44 11.79
C PHE A 131 -5.32 -14.09 10.40
N TRP A 132 -4.45 -13.50 9.58
CA TRP A 132 -4.18 -13.81 8.17
C TRP A 132 -5.32 -13.63 7.16
N SER A 133 -6.54 -14.07 7.45
CA SER A 133 -7.70 -13.90 6.56
C SER A 133 -7.96 -12.43 6.19
N ASP A 134 -7.69 -11.51 7.12
CA ASP A 134 -7.95 -10.09 6.94
C ASP A 134 -6.69 -9.22 6.93
N LEU A 135 -5.49 -9.82 7.09
CA LEU A 135 -4.21 -9.12 7.25
C LEU A 135 -4.32 -7.98 8.29
N PRO A 136 -4.56 -8.32 9.57
CA PRO A 136 -4.88 -7.34 10.61
C PRO A 136 -3.75 -6.32 10.76
N LEU A 137 -4.10 -5.05 10.97
CA LEU A 137 -3.23 -3.88 11.16
C LEU A 137 -2.41 -3.45 9.94
N PHE A 138 -2.44 -4.21 8.85
CA PHE A 138 -1.69 -3.90 7.63
C PHE A 138 -2.20 -2.62 6.97
N ALA A 139 -3.51 -2.49 6.83
CA ALA A 139 -4.13 -1.34 6.17
C ALA A 139 -3.79 -0.03 6.87
N GLY A 140 -3.93 0.04 8.20
CA GLY A 140 -3.55 1.21 8.98
C GLY A 140 -2.07 1.57 8.79
N SER A 141 -1.18 0.58 8.91
CA SER A 141 0.27 0.79 8.74
C SER A 141 0.64 1.34 7.35
N LEU A 142 0.01 0.80 6.30
CA LEU A 142 0.25 1.23 4.92
C LEU A 142 -0.33 2.63 4.65
N VAL A 143 -1.53 2.90 5.15
CA VAL A 143 -2.19 4.20 4.95
C VAL A 143 -1.51 5.31 5.75
N ASP A 144 -0.96 5.00 6.92
CA ASP A 144 -0.14 5.91 7.71
C ASP A 144 1.12 6.33 6.96
N GLU A 145 1.80 5.39 6.29
CA GLU A 145 2.95 5.69 5.43
C GLU A 145 2.57 6.67 4.30
N PHE A 146 1.41 6.46 3.67
CA PHE A 146 0.90 7.35 2.63
C PHE A 146 0.52 8.73 3.17
N THR A 147 -0.08 8.78 4.36
CA THR A 147 -0.49 10.02 5.01
C THR A 147 0.71 10.86 5.43
N HIS A 148 1.74 10.25 6.00
CA HIS A 148 2.79 10.97 6.70
C HIS A 148 4.11 11.10 5.94
N ARG A 149 4.41 10.17 5.01
CA ARG A 149 5.72 10.11 4.34
C ARG A 149 5.62 10.16 2.82
N PHE A 150 4.76 9.35 2.20
CA PHE A 150 4.77 9.12 0.74
C PHE A 150 4.70 10.40 -0.11
N HIS A 151 3.89 11.37 0.30
CA HIS A 151 3.71 12.62 -0.44
C HIS A 151 4.70 13.73 -0.04
N GLN A 152 5.62 13.47 0.90
CA GLN A 152 6.62 14.44 1.33
C GLN A 152 7.70 14.64 0.26
N PRO A 153 8.26 15.86 0.11
CA PRO A 153 9.30 16.14 -0.89
C PRO A 153 10.55 15.28 -0.74
N ASP A 154 10.92 14.91 0.49
CA ASP A 154 12.10 14.10 0.82
C ASP A 154 11.89 12.60 0.62
N TYR A 155 10.70 12.15 0.19
CA TYR A 155 10.43 10.72 0.07
C TYR A 155 11.23 10.06 -1.05
N GLY A 156 11.45 10.77 -2.16
CA GLY A 156 12.20 10.36 -3.36
C GLY A 156 11.34 9.70 -4.45
N ALA A 157 11.53 10.13 -5.71
CA ALA A 157 10.73 9.71 -6.86
C ALA A 157 10.77 8.19 -7.12
N GLY A 158 11.94 7.56 -7.01
CA GLY A 158 12.05 6.10 -7.20
C GLY A 158 11.38 5.31 -6.09
N TYR A 159 11.45 5.80 -4.85
CA TYR A 159 10.76 5.17 -3.72
C TYR A 159 9.23 5.32 -3.82
N CYS A 160 8.74 6.48 -4.27
CA CYS A 160 7.32 6.66 -4.59
C CYS A 160 6.86 5.65 -5.64
N PHE A 161 7.64 5.52 -6.73
CA PHE A 161 7.35 4.59 -7.81
C PHE A 161 7.31 3.13 -7.33
N ASN A 162 8.33 2.69 -6.61
CA ASN A 162 8.43 1.32 -6.08
C ASN A 162 7.25 1.00 -5.17
N LEU A 163 6.96 1.87 -4.18
CA LEU A 163 5.88 1.60 -3.23
C LEU A 163 4.51 1.64 -3.92
N ALA A 164 4.27 2.58 -4.84
CA ALA A 164 3.02 2.64 -5.58
C ALA A 164 2.79 1.40 -6.47
N THR A 165 3.82 0.90 -7.15
CA THR A 165 3.71 -0.33 -7.95
C THR A 165 3.53 -1.57 -7.07
N PHE A 166 4.15 -1.63 -5.89
CA PHE A 166 3.87 -2.66 -4.90
C PHE A 166 2.40 -2.64 -4.46
N VAL A 167 1.86 -1.47 -4.14
CA VAL A 167 0.43 -1.28 -3.81
C VAL A 167 -0.48 -1.69 -4.97
N GLY A 168 -0.13 -1.34 -6.20
CA GLY A 168 -0.88 -1.78 -7.40
C GLY A 168 -0.91 -3.30 -7.55
N ARG A 169 0.20 -3.99 -7.23
CA ARG A 169 0.27 -5.46 -7.22
C ARG A 169 -0.54 -6.08 -6.08
N LEU A 170 -0.62 -5.45 -4.91
CA LEU A 170 -1.50 -5.92 -3.82
C LEU A 170 -2.97 -5.88 -4.24
N LEU A 171 -3.39 -4.80 -4.91
CA LEU A 171 -4.73 -4.70 -5.47
C LEU A 171 -5.00 -5.80 -6.49
N SER A 172 -4.04 -6.11 -7.38
CA SER A 172 -4.23 -7.09 -8.45
C SER A 172 -4.50 -8.51 -7.94
N VAL A 173 -4.07 -8.83 -6.72
CA VAL A 173 -4.34 -10.11 -6.05
C VAL A 173 -5.50 -10.06 -5.05
N GLY A 174 -6.29 -8.97 -5.06
CA GLY A 174 -7.50 -8.83 -4.25
C GLY A 174 -7.28 -8.38 -2.80
N ILE A 175 -6.11 -7.82 -2.48
CA ILE A 175 -5.86 -7.17 -1.18
C ILE A 175 -6.28 -5.70 -1.33
N PHE A 176 -7.56 -5.43 -1.07
CA PHE A 176 -8.16 -4.11 -1.28
C PHE A 176 -7.98 -3.14 -0.13
N ASP A 177 -8.15 -3.62 1.10
CA ASP A 177 -8.24 -2.74 2.26
C ASP A 177 -6.86 -2.21 2.70
N GLY A 178 -6.73 -0.88 2.76
CA GLY A 178 -5.46 -0.17 2.77
C GLY A 178 -5.02 0.24 1.36
N PRO A 179 -4.56 -0.69 0.49
CA PRO A 179 -4.07 -0.37 -0.85
C PRO A 179 -5.02 0.47 -1.71
N ALA A 180 -6.34 0.26 -1.61
CA ALA A 180 -7.32 1.05 -2.35
C ALA A 180 -7.32 2.53 -1.91
N ILE A 181 -7.12 2.83 -0.62
CA ILE A 181 -7.03 4.21 -0.14
C ILE A 181 -5.73 4.86 -0.64
N CYS A 182 -4.63 4.12 -0.63
CA CYS A 182 -3.34 4.58 -1.14
C CYS A 182 -3.39 4.88 -2.66
N VAL A 183 -4.00 4.00 -3.46
CA VAL A 183 -4.14 4.27 -4.89
C VAL A 183 -5.12 5.42 -5.15
N LEU A 184 -6.19 5.53 -4.36
CA LEU A 184 -7.08 6.69 -4.43
C LEU A 184 -6.34 8.01 -4.14
N SER A 185 -5.41 8.02 -3.19
CA SER A 185 -4.59 9.20 -2.90
C SER A 185 -3.65 9.53 -4.07
N LEU A 186 -3.11 8.53 -4.78
CA LEU A 186 -2.34 8.74 -6.00
C LEU A 186 -3.17 9.40 -7.11
N PHE A 187 -4.40 8.92 -7.33
CA PHE A 187 -5.33 9.55 -8.28
C PHE A 187 -5.62 10.99 -7.89
N ARG A 188 -5.97 11.23 -6.62
CA ARG A 188 -6.24 12.56 -6.09
C ARG A 188 -5.06 13.49 -6.29
N GLU A 189 -3.89 13.09 -5.81
CA GLU A 189 -2.69 13.93 -5.84
C GLU A 189 -2.23 14.21 -7.27
N THR A 190 -2.40 13.28 -8.20
CA THR A 190 -1.92 13.44 -9.59
C THR A 190 -2.94 14.16 -10.48
N LEU A 191 -4.24 13.90 -10.32
CA LEU A 191 -5.27 14.37 -11.26
C LEU A 191 -6.24 15.40 -10.67
N GLU A 192 -6.36 15.49 -9.35
CA GLU A 192 -7.30 16.40 -8.69
C GLU A 192 -6.65 17.58 -7.99
N VAL A 193 -5.32 17.57 -7.84
CA VAL A 193 -4.54 18.68 -7.28
C VAL A 193 -3.81 19.39 -8.40
N SER A 194 -3.77 20.72 -8.37
CA SER A 194 -3.03 21.49 -9.37
C SER A 194 -1.53 21.43 -9.08
N HIS A 195 -0.76 20.93 -10.06
CA HIS A 195 0.69 20.93 -10.02
C HIS A 195 1.28 21.75 -11.18
N PRO A 196 2.44 22.39 -11.00
CA PRO A 196 3.21 22.93 -12.12
C PRO A 196 3.57 21.81 -13.12
N LEU A 197 3.38 22.08 -14.41
CA LEU A 197 3.65 21.10 -15.48
C LEU A 197 5.12 21.12 -15.94
N SER A 198 5.86 22.17 -15.62
CA SER A 198 7.29 22.32 -15.95
C SER A 198 8.06 22.54 -14.67
N GLU A 199 9.23 21.92 -14.58
CA GLU A 199 10.29 22.31 -13.65
C GLU A 199 10.70 23.77 -13.91
N THR A 200 10.98 24.50 -12.85
CA THR A 200 11.61 25.82 -12.93
C THR A 200 13.12 25.65 -13.01
N ASP A 201 13.86 26.65 -13.54
CA ASP A 201 15.33 26.58 -13.64
C ASP A 201 16.05 26.31 -12.29
N GLU A 202 15.35 26.49 -11.15
CA GLU A 202 15.82 26.19 -9.79
C GLU A 202 15.77 24.68 -9.44
N ASP A 203 14.95 23.88 -10.13
CA ASP A 203 14.81 22.43 -9.92
C ASP A 203 15.95 21.64 -10.60
N ALA A 204 16.63 22.25 -11.59
CA ALA A 204 17.73 21.64 -12.34
C ALA A 204 19.04 21.52 -11.54
N GLU A 205 19.20 22.20 -10.40
CA GLU A 205 20.41 22.07 -9.56
C GLU A 205 20.40 20.79 -8.68
N GLN A 206 19.29 20.04 -8.61
CA GLN A 206 19.21 18.77 -7.85
C GLN A 206 19.73 17.54 -8.60
N ILE A 207 20.34 17.72 -9.78
CA ILE A 207 20.79 16.64 -10.69
C ILE A 207 21.92 15.75 -10.09
N GLU A 208 22.54 16.12 -8.96
CA GLU A 208 23.56 15.28 -8.30
C GLU A 208 23.00 14.18 -7.37
N ALA A 209 21.70 14.19 -7.02
CA ALA A 209 21.10 13.11 -6.23
C ALA A 209 20.80 11.88 -7.09
N SER A 210 20.90 10.67 -6.54
CA SER A 210 20.47 9.45 -7.26
C SER A 210 19.01 9.60 -7.70
N ALA A 211 18.66 9.10 -8.89
CA ALA A 211 17.32 9.24 -9.47
C ALA A 211 16.20 8.74 -8.53
N ALA A 212 16.52 7.86 -7.58
CA ALA A 212 15.59 7.39 -6.55
C ALA A 212 15.27 8.45 -5.48
N LYS A 213 16.23 9.31 -5.13
CA LYS A 213 16.16 10.26 -4.01
C LYS A 213 15.72 11.67 -4.41
N ARG A 214 15.64 11.99 -5.71
CA ARG A 214 15.18 13.30 -6.18
C ARG A 214 13.70 13.53 -5.89
N ILE A 215 13.30 14.80 -5.78
CA ILE A 215 11.90 15.19 -5.53
C ILE A 215 11.01 14.71 -6.70
N PRO A 216 9.84 14.08 -6.45
CA PRO A 216 8.94 13.64 -7.51
C PRO A 216 8.27 14.81 -8.23
N THR A 217 8.49 14.90 -9.53
CA THR A 217 7.88 15.88 -10.44
C THR A 217 6.44 15.48 -10.78
N PHE A 218 5.72 16.34 -11.50
CA PHE A 218 4.43 15.96 -12.07
C PHE A 218 4.54 14.79 -13.06
N GLU A 219 5.59 14.75 -13.88
CA GLU A 219 5.83 13.65 -14.83
C GLU A 219 6.01 12.31 -14.10
N ASP A 220 6.77 12.31 -12.99
CA ASP A 220 6.98 11.11 -12.19
C ASP A 220 5.69 10.59 -11.56
N ARG A 221 4.85 11.52 -11.07
CA ARG A 221 3.56 11.17 -10.47
C ARG A 221 2.64 10.57 -11.52
N LEU A 222 2.60 11.15 -12.72
CA LEU A 222 1.78 10.64 -13.82
C LEU A 222 2.27 9.27 -14.32
N TYR A 223 3.59 9.09 -14.44
CA TYR A 223 4.18 7.79 -14.78
C TYR A 223 3.89 6.74 -13.70
N THR A 224 4.10 7.09 -12.43
CA THR A 224 3.82 6.23 -11.27
C THR A 224 2.35 5.82 -11.21
N LEU A 225 1.44 6.77 -11.45
CA LEU A 225 0.01 6.51 -11.53
C LEU A 225 -0.29 5.53 -12.69
N GLY A 226 0.28 5.76 -13.87
CA GLY A 226 0.09 4.90 -15.04
C GLY A 226 0.50 3.46 -14.79
N GLU A 227 1.69 3.23 -14.23
CA GLU A 227 2.15 1.89 -13.88
C GLU A 227 1.31 1.23 -12.78
N THR A 228 0.86 2.02 -11.80
CA THR A 228 -0.05 1.53 -10.75
C THR A 228 -1.40 1.11 -11.34
N ILE A 229 -1.97 1.89 -12.26
CA ILE A 229 -3.21 1.56 -12.97
C ILE A 229 -3.03 0.28 -13.76
N ARG A 230 -1.94 0.16 -14.53
CA ARG A 230 -1.63 -1.03 -15.33
C ARG A 230 -1.60 -2.30 -14.48
N LEU A 231 -0.97 -2.22 -13.30
CA LEU A 231 -0.89 -3.35 -12.36
C LEU A 231 -2.22 -3.65 -11.68
N ALA A 232 -2.99 -2.62 -11.29
CA ALA A 232 -4.25 -2.75 -10.56
C ALA A 232 -5.50 -2.79 -11.47
N ARG A 233 -5.34 -2.85 -12.79
CA ARG A 233 -6.35 -2.60 -13.81
C ARG A 233 -7.73 -3.20 -13.52
N THR A 234 -7.81 -4.52 -13.38
CA THR A 234 -9.08 -5.22 -13.11
C THR A 234 -9.66 -4.85 -11.75
N SER A 235 -8.80 -4.68 -10.75
CA SER A 235 -9.19 -4.33 -9.39
C SER A 235 -9.77 -2.91 -9.29
N LEU A 236 -9.26 -1.96 -10.09
CA LEU A 236 -9.83 -0.61 -10.19
C LEU A 236 -11.25 -0.63 -10.75
N VAL A 237 -11.53 -1.45 -11.76
CA VAL A 237 -12.90 -1.62 -12.29
C VAL A 237 -13.84 -2.17 -11.22
N ILE A 238 -13.38 -3.17 -10.47
CA ILE A 238 -14.14 -3.76 -9.37
C ILE A 238 -14.42 -2.69 -8.31
N LEU A 239 -13.44 -1.87 -7.95
CA LEU A 239 -13.62 -0.78 -6.97
C LEU A 239 -14.63 0.26 -7.46
N VAL A 240 -14.65 0.61 -8.75
CA VAL A 240 -15.62 1.59 -9.29
C VAL A 240 -17.03 0.99 -9.45
N SER A 241 -17.13 -0.31 -9.74
CA SER A 241 -18.38 -0.94 -10.18
C SER A 241 -19.07 -1.77 -9.11
N ASN A 242 -18.34 -2.27 -8.12
CA ASN A 242 -18.85 -3.18 -7.10
C ASN A 242 -18.92 -2.52 -5.73
N ARG A 243 -20.14 -2.05 -5.40
CA ARG A 243 -20.43 -1.41 -4.12
C ARG A 243 -20.12 -2.29 -2.91
N ALA A 244 -20.30 -3.61 -3.01
CA ALA A 244 -20.02 -4.51 -1.89
C ALA A 244 -18.52 -4.62 -1.57
N THR A 245 -17.64 -4.33 -2.53
CA THR A 245 -16.19 -4.25 -2.29
C THR A 245 -15.83 -2.92 -1.63
N THR A 246 -16.39 -1.80 -2.11
CA THR A 246 -16.12 -0.47 -1.55
C THR A 246 -16.71 -0.27 -0.17
N ASP A 247 -17.86 -0.88 0.13
CA ASP A 247 -18.52 -0.79 1.44
C ASP A 247 -17.67 -1.44 2.57
N LYS A 248 -16.66 -2.24 2.22
CA LYS A 248 -15.72 -2.84 3.17
C LYS A 248 -14.49 -1.98 3.44
N ILE A 249 -14.30 -0.90 2.69
CA ILE A 249 -13.16 -0.01 2.82
C ILE A 249 -13.63 1.22 3.59
N ASP A 250 -13.02 1.45 4.75
CA ASP A 250 -13.33 2.64 5.54
C ASP A 250 -12.56 3.85 5.02
N TYR A 251 -13.23 4.64 4.18
CA TYR A 251 -12.67 5.91 3.68
C TYR A 251 -12.72 7.04 4.70
N THR A 252 -13.44 6.87 5.83
CA THR A 252 -13.71 7.94 6.80
C THR A 252 -12.60 8.12 7.82
N ASP A 253 -11.80 7.08 8.06
CA ASP A 253 -10.63 7.13 8.95
C ASP A 253 -9.49 7.98 8.38
N PHE A 254 -9.46 8.19 7.05
CA PHE A 254 -8.39 8.92 6.36
C PHE A 254 -8.92 9.95 5.34
N PRO A 255 -9.69 10.96 5.80
CA PRO A 255 -10.36 11.92 4.91
C PRO A 255 -9.38 12.73 4.06
N GLN A 256 -8.15 12.95 4.54
CA GLN A 256 -7.09 13.64 3.80
C GLN A 256 -6.65 12.92 2.52
N LEU A 257 -6.80 11.59 2.47
CA LEU A 257 -6.45 10.77 1.32
C LEU A 257 -7.66 10.46 0.44
N SER A 258 -8.85 10.30 1.05
CA SER A 258 -10.06 9.86 0.36
C SER A 258 -10.92 11.00 -0.19
N SER A 259 -10.77 12.22 0.32
CA SER A 259 -11.52 13.40 -0.13
C SER A 259 -11.16 13.84 -1.55
N LEU A 260 -12.03 14.68 -2.14
CA LEU A 260 -11.80 15.28 -3.44
C LEU A 260 -10.67 16.33 -3.39
N GLY A 261 -9.86 16.37 -4.44
CA GLY A 261 -8.92 17.45 -4.69
C GLY A 261 -9.61 18.68 -5.28
N GLU A 262 -8.87 19.80 -5.32
CA GLU A 262 -9.41 21.10 -5.71
C GLU A 262 -9.94 21.17 -7.16
N LEU A 263 -9.32 20.45 -8.10
CA LEU A 263 -9.75 20.45 -9.50
C LEU A 263 -11.06 19.70 -9.68
N ALA A 264 -11.25 18.59 -8.95
CA ALA A 264 -12.51 17.85 -8.92
C ALA A 264 -13.64 18.70 -8.33
N LEU A 265 -13.36 19.42 -7.24
CA LEU A 265 -14.31 20.36 -6.64
C LEU A 265 -14.67 21.51 -7.61
N LYS A 266 -13.68 22.08 -8.29
CA LYS A 266 -13.88 23.13 -9.32
C LYS A 266 -14.69 22.63 -10.52
N ALA A 267 -14.59 21.35 -10.85
CA ALA A 267 -15.39 20.70 -11.89
C ALA A 267 -16.84 20.39 -11.45
N GLY A 268 -17.20 20.69 -10.20
CA GLY A 268 -18.56 20.54 -9.69
C GLY A 268 -18.89 19.15 -9.14
N ILE A 269 -17.88 18.32 -8.85
CA ILE A 269 -18.11 17.05 -8.15
C ILE A 269 -18.51 17.34 -6.72
N ASP A 270 -19.66 16.82 -6.30
CA ASP A 270 -20.21 17.05 -4.97
C ASP A 270 -19.52 16.14 -3.93
N PRO A 271 -18.81 16.70 -2.94
CA PRO A 271 -18.12 15.93 -1.91
C PRO A 271 -19.07 15.21 -0.95
N SER A 272 -20.35 15.62 -0.87
CA SER A 272 -21.32 14.98 0.04
C SER A 272 -21.89 13.67 -0.53
N SER A 273 -21.85 13.51 -1.86
CA SER A 273 -22.32 12.32 -2.56
C SER A 273 -21.19 11.46 -3.14
N THR A 274 -19.96 11.97 -3.14
CA THR A 274 -18.80 11.30 -3.74
C THR A 274 -17.69 11.08 -2.70
N LEU A 275 -17.60 9.85 -2.17
CA LEU A 275 -16.49 9.39 -1.33
C LEU A 275 -15.83 8.17 -1.99
N GLY A 276 -14.51 8.08 -1.90
CA GLY A 276 -13.80 6.90 -2.41
C GLY A 276 -13.75 6.83 -3.95
N TYR A 277 -13.90 5.61 -4.47
CA TYR A 277 -14.05 5.34 -5.89
C TYR A 277 -15.52 5.47 -6.30
N SER A 278 -15.85 6.50 -7.08
CA SER A 278 -17.17 6.67 -7.69
C SER A 278 -17.07 6.77 -9.21
N ARG A 279 -18.20 6.56 -9.89
CA ARG A 279 -18.27 6.71 -11.34
C ARG A 279 -18.06 8.15 -11.77
N GLU A 280 -18.57 9.11 -11.01
CA GLU A 280 -18.42 10.54 -11.23
C GLU A 280 -16.94 10.94 -11.16
N ARG A 281 -16.23 10.46 -10.12
CA ARG A 281 -14.80 10.70 -9.92
C ARG A 281 -13.97 10.03 -11.00
N TRP A 282 -14.31 8.80 -11.38
CA TRP A 282 -13.67 8.08 -12.49
C TRP A 282 -13.79 8.83 -13.82
N ASN A 283 -14.99 9.32 -14.15
CA ASN A 283 -15.22 10.10 -15.36
C ASN A 283 -14.42 11.40 -15.37
N PHE A 284 -14.32 12.07 -14.22
CA PHE A 284 -13.47 13.25 -14.07
C PHE A 284 -12.00 12.91 -14.34
N TRP A 285 -11.46 11.82 -13.79
CA TRP A 285 -10.08 11.41 -14.05
C TRP A 285 -9.82 11.13 -15.53
N ILE A 286 -10.76 10.46 -16.21
CA ILE A 286 -10.68 10.25 -17.66
C ILE A 286 -10.62 11.59 -18.40
N GLN A 287 -11.53 12.53 -18.10
CA GLN A 287 -11.53 13.85 -18.73
C GLN A 287 -10.22 14.59 -18.48
N ARG A 288 -9.70 14.54 -17.26
CA ARG A 288 -8.43 15.17 -16.90
C ARG A 288 -7.26 14.59 -17.69
N LEU A 289 -7.21 13.27 -17.87
CA LEU A 289 -6.19 12.63 -18.68
C LEU A 289 -6.32 12.98 -20.18
N GLU A 290 -7.54 13.15 -20.70
CA GLU A 290 -7.75 13.63 -22.09
C GLU A 290 -7.26 15.07 -22.31
N GLU A 291 -7.35 15.91 -21.28
CA GLU A 291 -6.74 17.24 -21.30
C GLU A 291 -5.21 17.15 -21.31
N LEU A 292 -4.63 16.34 -20.41
CA LEU A 292 -3.18 16.14 -20.31
C LEU A 292 -2.58 15.51 -21.58
N GLN A 293 -3.33 14.64 -22.26
CA GLN A 293 -2.92 14.07 -23.56
C GLN A 293 -2.74 15.14 -24.64
N LYS A 294 -3.38 16.31 -24.51
CA LYS A 294 -3.25 17.46 -25.42
C LYS A 294 -2.17 18.45 -24.98
N SER A 295 -1.40 18.13 -23.93
CA SER A 295 -0.26 18.93 -23.49
C SER A 295 0.80 19.07 -24.61
N GLU A 296 1.51 20.19 -24.61
CA GLU A 296 2.66 20.43 -25.48
C GLU A 296 3.92 19.68 -25.00
N ILE A 297 3.91 19.17 -23.77
CA ILE A 297 4.99 18.40 -23.18
C ILE A 297 4.82 16.92 -23.57
N GLU A 298 5.75 16.41 -24.39
CA GLU A 298 5.67 15.07 -24.99
C GLU A 298 5.55 13.95 -23.95
N ASN A 299 6.36 14.00 -22.88
CA ASN A 299 6.31 12.99 -21.80
C ASN A 299 4.93 12.93 -21.16
N ILE A 300 4.37 14.09 -20.76
CA ILE A 300 3.02 14.16 -20.19
C ILE A 300 1.98 13.59 -21.16
N GLN A 301 2.07 13.92 -22.45
CA GLN A 301 1.17 13.39 -23.46
C GLN A 301 1.23 11.86 -23.56
N ILE A 302 2.45 11.29 -23.59
CA ILE A 302 2.65 9.83 -23.69
C ILE A 302 2.07 9.14 -22.46
N GLN A 303 2.39 9.63 -21.25
CA GLN A 303 1.93 9.01 -20.00
C GLN A 303 0.42 9.13 -19.82
N ALA A 304 -0.17 10.29 -20.13
CA ALA A 304 -1.62 10.47 -20.08
C ALA A 304 -2.35 9.52 -21.04
N ARG A 305 -1.81 9.32 -22.25
CA ARG A 305 -2.35 8.35 -23.21
C ARG A 305 -2.26 6.91 -22.69
N GLY A 306 -1.15 6.54 -22.06
CA GLY A 306 -0.97 5.23 -21.43
C GLY A 306 -2.04 4.98 -20.36
N CYS A 307 -2.20 5.94 -19.43
CA CYS A 307 -3.23 5.87 -18.39
C CYS A 307 -4.64 5.70 -18.99
N LEU A 308 -4.98 6.47 -20.03
CA LEU A 308 -6.28 6.37 -20.70
C LEU A 308 -6.53 4.99 -21.31
N GLY A 309 -5.52 4.39 -21.94
CA GLY A 309 -5.61 3.03 -22.48
C GLY A 309 -5.98 2.03 -21.40
N GLU A 310 -5.24 2.04 -20.29
CA GLU A 310 -5.45 1.10 -19.19
C GLU A 310 -6.78 1.32 -18.44
N MET A 311 -7.29 2.56 -18.39
CA MET A 311 -8.57 2.85 -17.73
C MET A 311 -9.80 2.58 -18.62
N ARG A 312 -9.69 2.63 -19.95
CA ARG A 312 -10.82 2.46 -20.87
C ARG A 312 -11.04 1.03 -21.33
N GLU A 313 -9.98 0.34 -21.72
CA GLU A 313 -10.07 -1.02 -22.24
C GLU A 313 -10.81 -2.01 -21.29
N PRO A 314 -10.64 -1.97 -19.96
CA PRO A 314 -11.39 -2.87 -19.07
C PRO A 314 -12.91 -2.69 -19.11
N ALA A 315 -13.38 -1.47 -19.39
CA ALA A 315 -14.80 -1.13 -19.39
C ALA A 315 -15.51 -1.70 -20.64
N GLU A 316 -14.78 -1.91 -21.73
CA GLU A 316 -15.29 -2.54 -22.94
C GLU A 316 -15.36 -4.07 -22.79
N ASP A 317 -14.36 -4.68 -22.15
CA ASP A 317 -14.33 -6.13 -21.90
C ASP A 317 -15.37 -6.58 -20.86
N THR A 318 -15.66 -5.77 -19.84
CA THR A 318 -16.71 -6.08 -18.85
C THR A 318 -18.12 -5.85 -19.36
N ALA A 319 -18.33 -4.97 -20.35
CA ALA A 319 -19.62 -4.81 -21.02
C ALA A 319 -20.03 -6.02 -21.88
N LEU A 320 -19.08 -6.93 -22.18
CA LEU A 320 -19.34 -8.20 -22.88
C LEU A 320 -19.63 -9.38 -21.93
N LEU A 321 -19.47 -9.19 -20.61
CA LEU A 321 -19.63 -10.23 -19.58
C LEU A 321 -20.84 -9.99 -18.65
N LEU A 322 -21.66 -8.98 -18.93
CA LEU A 322 -22.97 -8.71 -18.33
C LEU A 322 -24.07 -8.79 -19.39
#